data_AF-A0A7W1KJW8-F1
#
_entry.id   AF-A0A7W1KJW8-F1
#
_cell.length_a   1.000
_cell.length_b   1.000
_cell.length_c   1.000
_cell.angle_alpha   90.00
_cell.angle_beta   90.00
_cell.angle_gamma   90.00
#
_symmetry.space_group_name_H-M   'P 1'
#
loop_
_entity.id
_entity.type
_entity.pdbx_description
1 polymer ?
#
loop_
_entity_poly.entity_id
_entity_poly.type
_entity_poly.pdbx_seq_one_letter_code
_entity_poly.pdbx_strand_id
1 'polypeptide(L)' 'MPVQARVRAEHKRRYMDLDPANWYQVVPVFPGVTQRMVNMAGERLTRLATPRGFMTVRADHLEFRSAGVEAKTQSA' A
#
# COMPACT_ATOMS: atom_id res chain seq x y z
N MET A 1 -9.80 -11.33 2.22
CA MET A 1 -9.12 -10.72 3.37
C MET A 1 -8.51 -9.39 2.91
N PRO A 2 -8.74 -8.28 3.63
CA PRO A 2 -8.10 -7.02 3.29
C PRO A 2 -6.57 -7.16 3.45
N VAL A 3 -5.80 -6.64 2.50
CA VAL A 3 -4.34 -6.63 2.57
C VAL A 3 -3.90 -5.24 3.00
N GLN A 4 -2.95 -5.18 3.91
CA GLN A 4 -2.29 -3.95 4.31
C GLN A 4 -0.83 -3.98 3.90
N ALA A 5 -0.27 -2.81 3.65
CA ALA A 5 1.13 -2.66 3.37
C ALA A 5 1.71 -1.43 4.05
N ARG A 6 2.99 -1.51 4.44
CA ARG A 6 3.77 -0.39 4.97
C ARG A 6 5.05 -0.23 4.18
N VAL A 7 5.57 0.98 4.13
CA VAL A 7 6.86 1.24 3.49
C VAL A 7 8.00 0.69 4.35
N ARG A 8 8.98 0.03 3.72
CA ARG A 8 10.22 -0.35 4.41
C ARG A 8 10.99 0.91 4.81
N ALA A 9 11.64 0.88 5.98
CA ALA A 9 12.35 2.05 6.52
C ALA A 9 13.42 2.59 5.55
N GLU A 10 14.12 1.70 4.84
CA GLU A 10 15.12 2.02 3.81
C GLU A 10 14.56 2.85 2.64
N HIS A 11 13.24 2.81 2.40
CA HIS A 11 12.59 3.53 1.31
C HIS A 11 11.80 4.77 1.75
N LYS A 12 11.77 5.11 3.05
CA LYS A 12 11.06 6.30 3.57
C LYS A 12 11.45 7.58 2.83
N ARG A 13 12.74 7.78 2.53
CA ARG A 13 13.21 8.98 1.82
C ARG A 13 12.59 9.16 0.43
N ARG A 14 12.13 8.08 -0.21
CA ARG A 14 11.45 8.12 -1.52
C ARG A 14 9.94 8.40 -1.40
N TYR A 15 9.34 8.09 -0.26
CA TYR A 15 7.91 8.19 -0.02
C TYR A 15 7.63 9.03 1.22
N MET A 16 7.83 10.34 1.11
CA MET A 16 7.76 11.25 2.27
C MET A 16 6.39 11.22 2.97
N ASP A 17 5.31 10.97 2.22
CA ASP A 17 3.94 10.86 2.72
C ASP A 17 3.61 9.53 3.44
N LEU A 18 4.49 8.52 3.39
CA LEU A 18 4.27 7.24 4.06
C LEU A 18 5.15 7.09 5.28
N ASP A 19 4.58 6.72 6.41
CA ASP A 19 5.32 6.39 7.61
C ASP A 19 5.65 4.89 7.68
N PRO A 20 6.90 4.47 7.88
CA PRO A 20 7.27 3.07 8.08
C PRO A 20 6.62 2.43 9.32
N ALA A 21 6.12 3.23 10.27
CA ALA A 21 5.38 2.73 11.42
C ALA A 21 3.91 2.40 11.10
N ASN A 22 3.35 2.96 10.03
CA ASN A 22 1.92 2.87 9.70
C ASN A 22 1.63 1.82 8.63
N TRP A 23 0.56 1.06 8.84
CA TRP A 23 0.04 0.11 7.86
C TRP A 23 -1.11 0.75 7.08
N TYR A 24 -0.96 0.82 5.76
CA TYR A 24 -1.93 1.41 4.85
C TYR A 24 -2.72 0.33 4.14
N GLN A 25 -4.00 0.59 3.86
CA GLN A 25 -4.84 -0.36 3.14
C GLN A 25 -4.40 -0.44 1.68
N VAL A 26 -4.19 -1.66 1.18
CA VAL A 26 -3.98 -1.93 -0.24
C VAL A 26 -5.34 -1.90 -0.93
N VAL A 27 -5.47 -1.07 -1.96
CA VAL A 27 -6.69 -0.93 -2.76
C VAL A 27 -6.41 -1.27 -4.22
N PRO A 28 -7.41 -1.77 -4.97
CA PRO A 28 -7.27 -2.00 -6.40
C PRO A 28 -6.93 -0.71 -7.15
N VAL A 29 -6.07 -0.81 -8.16
CA VAL A 29 -5.75 0.34 -9.03
C VAL A 29 -6.93 0.67 -9.94
N PHE A 30 -7.60 -0.36 -10.47
CA PHE A 30 -8.76 -0.24 -11.36
C PHE A 30 -9.91 -1.12 -10.87
N PRO A 31 -11.18 -0.71 -11.09
CA PRO A 31 -12.33 -1.58 -10.90
C PRO A 31 -12.19 -2.83 -11.79
N GLY A 32 -12.23 -4.02 -11.19
CA GLY A 32 -12.11 -5.29 -11.92
C GLY A 32 -10.68 -5.81 -12.17
N VAL A 33 -9.63 -5.04 -11.85
CA VAL A 33 -8.23 -5.52 -11.90
C VAL A 33 -7.74 -5.80 -10.49
N THR A 34 -7.83 -7.06 -10.09
CA THR A 34 -7.80 -7.41 -8.67
C THR A 34 -6.40 -7.61 -8.09
N GLN A 35 -5.32 -7.78 -8.87
CA GLN A 35 -4.11 -8.37 -8.26
C GLN A 35 -2.73 -7.85 -8.66
N ARG A 36 -2.45 -7.40 -9.89
CA ARG A 36 -1.07 -7.07 -10.29
C ARG A 36 -1.01 -5.96 -11.35
N MET A 37 -0.64 -4.76 -10.93
CA MET A 37 -0.20 -3.72 -11.86
C MET A 37 1.31 -3.83 -12.02
N VAL A 38 1.78 -3.83 -13.27
CA VAL A 38 3.21 -3.80 -13.61
C VAL A 38 3.43 -2.55 -14.45
N ASN A 39 4.46 -1.77 -14.15
CA ASN A 39 4.79 -0.60 -14.96
C ASN A 39 5.57 -0.99 -16.24
N MET A 40 5.87 -0.03 -17.10
CA MET A 40 6.62 -0.24 -18.35
C MET A 40 8.05 -0.79 -18.12
N ALA A 41 8.58 -0.68 -16.90
CA ALA A 41 9.88 -1.21 -16.51
C ALA A 41 9.80 -2.63 -15.89
N GLY A 42 8.62 -3.27 -15.88
CA GLY A 42 8.45 -4.61 -15.32
C GLY A 42 8.27 -4.63 -13.80
N GLU A 43 8.14 -3.48 -13.15
CA GLU A 43 8.07 -3.37 -11.69
C GLU A 43 6.63 -3.50 -11.19
N ARG A 44 6.44 -4.29 -10.14
CA ARG A 44 5.14 -4.49 -9.52
C ARG A 44 4.75 -3.26 -8.73
N LEU A 45 3.53 -2.78 -8.92
CA LEU A 45 2.98 -1.62 -8.25
C LEU A 45 1.84 -2.02 -7.32
N THR A 46 1.72 -1.28 -6.22
CA THR A 46 0.70 -1.42 -5.19
C THR A 46 0.11 -0.05 -4.90
N ARG A 47 -1.22 0.06 -4.91
CA ARG A 47 -1.92 1.29 -4.57
C ARG A 47 -2.36 1.25 -3.12
N LEU A 48 -1.98 2.28 -2.39
CA LEU A 48 -2.28 2.46 -0.97
C LEU A 48 -3.30 3.57 -0.79
N ALA A 49 -4.27 3.36 0.09
CA ALA A 49 -5.11 4.43 0.62
C ALA A 49 -4.36 5.14 1.76
N THR A 50 -4.18 6.45 1.64
CA THR A 50 -3.54 7.32 2.62
C THR A 50 -4.53 8.40 3.07
N PRO A 51 -4.29 9.11 4.19
CA PRO A 51 -5.13 10.23 4.60
C PRO A 51 -5.23 11.36 3.56
N ARG A 52 -4.27 11.45 2.63
CA ARG A 52 -4.20 12.46 1.57
C ARG A 52 -4.78 11.97 0.24
N GLY A 53 -5.32 10.75 0.17
CA GLY A 53 -5.87 10.15 -1.04
C GLY A 53 -5.25 8.79 -1.35
N PHE A 54 -4.75 8.62 -2.57
CA PHE A 54 -4.15 7.36 -2.99
C PHE A 54 -2.72 7.55 -3.47
N MET A 55 -1.86 6.58 -3.19
CA MET A 55 -0.49 6.60 -3.68
C MET A 55 -0.07 5.25 -4.25
N THR A 56 0.63 5.28 -5.37
CA THR A 56 1.14 4.08 -6.04
C THR A 56 2.61 3.89 -5.70
N VAL A 57 2.96 2.72 -5.18
CA VAL A 57 4.28 2.39 -4.64
C VAL A 57 4.76 1.09 -5.26
N ARG A 58 6.08 0.93 -5.41
CA ARG A 58 6.65 -0.35 -5.82
C ARG A 58 6.41 -1.41 -4.74
N ALA A 59 5.88 -2.56 -5.14
CA ALA A 59 5.59 -3.66 -4.22
C ALA A 59 6.85 -4.11 -3.46
N ASP A 60 8.01 -4.11 -4.11
CA ASP A 60 9.28 -4.51 -3.49
C ASP A 60 9.71 -3.57 -2.36
N HIS A 61 9.22 -2.33 -2.37
CA HIS A 61 9.53 -1.34 -1.33
C HIS A 61 8.59 -1.45 -0.12
N LEU A 62 7.65 -2.38 -0.16
CA LEU A 62 6.63 -2.57 0.84
C LEU A 62 6.84 -3.86 1.63
N GLU A 63 6.33 -3.85 2.85
CA GLU A 63 6.00 -5.05 3.60
C GLU A 63 4.50 -5.25 3.54
N PHE A 64 4.05 -6.49 3.38
CA PHE A 64 2.64 -6.84 3.28
C PHE A 64 2.21 -7.67 4.49
N ARG A 65 0.98 -7.45 4.94
CA ARG A 65 0.31 -8.33 5.89
C ARG A 65 -1.15 -8.50 5.52
N SER A 66 -1.69 -9.66 5.88
CA SER A 66 -3.14 -9.82 5.96
C SER A 66 -3.65 -8.95 7.11
N ALA A 67 -4.64 -8.09 6.84
CA ALA A 67 -5.39 -7.51 7.94
C ALA A 67 -6.24 -8.65 8.54
N GLY A 68 -5.86 -9.12 9.73
CA GLY A 68 -6.76 -9.90 10.56
C GLY A 68 -8.02 -9.06 10.90
N VAL A 69 -9.04 -9.70 11.46
CA VAL A 69 -10.36 -9.12 11.81
C VAL A 69 -10.29 -7.83 12.66
N GLU A 70 -9.12 -7.45 13.17
CA GLU A 70 -8.85 -6.21 13.90
C GLU A 70 -8.29 -5.07 13.03
N ALA A 71 -8.77 -4.91 11.79
CA ALA A 71 -8.66 -3.62 11.12
C ALA A 71 -9.62 -2.65 11.82
N LYS A 72 -9.19 -2.14 12.97
CA LYS A 72 -9.83 -1.05 13.68
C LYS A 72 -10.01 0.08 12.67
N THR A 73 -11.23 0.20 12.14
CA THR A 73 -11.74 1.42 11.55
C THR A 73 -11.29 2.53 12.48
N GLN A 74 -10.35 3.36 12.05
CA GLN A 74 -10.15 4.67 12.67
C GLN A 74 -11.45 5.42 12.38
N SER A 75 -12.42 5.23 13.27
CA SER A 75 -13.58 6.08 13.41
C SER A 75 -13.06 7.47 13.75
N ALA A 76 -13.24 8.39 12.82
CA ALA A 76 -13.41 9.80 13.16
C ALA A 76 -14.89 10.02 13.47
#